data_AF-A0AAU2G737-F1
#
_entry.id   AF-A0AAU2G737-F1
#
_cell.length_a   1.000
_cell.length_b   1.000
_cell.length_c   1.000
_cell.angle_alpha   90.00
_cell.angle_beta   90.00
_cell.angle_gamma   90.00
#
_symmetry.space_group_name_H-M   'P 1'
#
loop_
_entity.id
_entity.type
_entity.pdbx_description
1 polymer ?
#
loop_
_entity_poly.entity_id
_entity_poly.type
_entity_poly.pdbx_seq_one_letter_code
_entity_poly.pdbx_strand_id
1 'polypeptide(L)'
;MSVFSDIAAICHPMPSPGEVPDDIYSDVCESIHTRREEMIQSLEAAADADSEENEPLLSAIGIARYRKEQAEAEIRRLIAYGREFTRPRPYVLADLAAAAGMSISGARITYGSTEVADVEQALGRPPRERSANRPDAPDGTGSAS
;
A
#
# COMPACT_ATOMS: atom_id res chain seq x y z
N MET A 1 -32.40 9.71 -0.24
CA MET A 1 -31.06 9.09 -0.29
C MET A 1 -30.50 9.40 -1.68
N SER A 2 -29.33 10.04 -1.76
CA SER A 2 -28.71 10.42 -3.04
C SER A 2 -27.74 9.34 -3.51
N VAL A 3 -27.47 9.27 -4.81
CA VAL A 3 -26.48 8.35 -5.38
C VAL A 3 -25.09 8.51 -4.73
N PHE A 4 -24.72 9.73 -4.36
CA PHE A 4 -23.48 10.04 -3.65
C PHE A 4 -23.42 9.38 -2.26
N SER A 5 -24.54 9.45 -1.51
CA SER A 5 -24.64 8.83 -0.19
C SER A 5 -24.59 7.30 -0.26
N ASP A 6 -25.24 6.71 -1.27
CA ASP A 6 -25.21 5.27 -1.50
C ASP A 6 -23.78 4.78 -1.85
N ILE A 7 -23.10 5.48 -2.76
CA ILE A 7 -21.71 5.20 -3.15
C ILE A 7 -20.78 5.30 -1.93
N ALA A 8 -20.87 6.39 -1.16
CA ALA A 8 -20.04 6.58 0.02
C ALA A 8 -20.25 5.48 1.06
N ALA A 9 -21.50 5.04 1.24
CA ALA A 9 -21.82 3.93 2.15
C ALA A 9 -21.22 2.60 1.70
N ILE A 10 -21.19 2.33 0.39
CA ILE A 10 -20.57 1.13 -0.20
C ILE A 10 -19.04 1.18 -0.08
N CYS A 11 -18.43 2.32 -0.41
CA CYS A 11 -16.98 2.47 -0.40
C CYS A 11 -16.39 2.52 1.03
N HIS A 12 -17.19 2.94 2.01
CA HIS A 12 -16.80 3.10 3.40
C HIS A 12 -17.86 2.47 4.32
N PRO A 13 -17.94 1.14 4.43
CA PRO A 13 -18.95 0.46 5.25
C PRO A 13 -18.75 0.77 6.74
N MET A 14 -19.84 0.93 7.49
CA MET A 14 -19.77 1.09 8.94
C MET A 14 -19.43 -0.25 9.60
N PRO A 15 -18.59 -0.27 10.65
CA PRO A 15 -18.24 -1.49 11.36
C PRO A 15 -19.46 -2.01 12.11
N SER A 16 -19.62 -3.33 12.11
CA SER A 16 -20.56 -3.98 13.03
C SER A 16 -20.00 -3.97 14.45
N PRO A 17 -20.84 -3.89 15.51
CA PRO A 17 -20.37 -4.07 16.87
C PRO A 17 -19.58 -5.39 17.02
N GLY A 18 -18.38 -5.32 17.62
CA GLY A 18 -17.45 -6.44 17.77
C GLY A 18 -16.51 -6.70 16.59
N GLU A 19 -16.64 -5.98 15.46
CA GLU A 19 -15.67 -6.04 14.35
C GLU A 19 -14.34 -5.34 14.69
N VAL A 20 -14.43 -4.33 15.56
CA VAL A 20 -13.30 -3.64 16.17
C VAL A 20 -13.44 -3.68 17.70
N PRO A 21 -12.34 -3.54 18.46
CA PRO A 21 -12.39 -3.39 19.91
C PRO A 21 -13.36 -2.28 20.35
N ASP A 22 -14.14 -2.55 21.40
CA ASP A 22 -15.21 -1.64 21.87
C ASP A 22 -14.68 -0.26 22.26
N ASP A 23 -13.45 -0.19 22.78
CA ASP A 23 -12.78 1.04 23.20
C ASP A 23 -12.43 1.98 22.05
N ILE A 24 -12.34 1.48 20.82
CA ILE A 24 -12.10 2.29 19.61
C ILE A 24 -13.32 2.36 18.67
N TYR A 25 -14.42 1.67 18.98
CA TYR A 25 -15.57 1.56 18.08
C TYR A 25 -16.15 2.93 17.68
N SER A 26 -16.27 3.85 18.64
CA SER A 26 -16.75 5.21 18.40
C SER A 26 -15.84 5.98 17.45
N ASP A 27 -14.53 5.94 17.70
CA ASP A 27 -13.52 6.65 16.90
C ASP A 27 -13.48 6.11 15.46
N VAL A 28 -13.60 4.79 15.30
CA VAL A 28 -13.68 4.15 13.99
C VAL A 28 -14.94 4.59 13.25
N CYS A 29 -16.11 4.59 13.90
CA CYS A 29 -17.36 5.08 13.31
C CYS A 29 -17.27 6.54 12.86
N GLU A 30 -16.71 7.42 13.70
CA GLU A 30 -16.49 8.83 13.36
C GLU A 30 -15.55 8.98 12.15
N SER A 31 -14.43 8.26 12.14
CA SER A 31 -13.48 8.30 11.01
C SER A 31 -14.11 7.86 9.68
N ILE A 32 -15.03 6.89 9.73
CA ILE A 32 -15.75 6.41 8.54
C ILE A 32 -16.81 7.41 8.12
N HIS A 33 -17.48 8.06 9.07
CA HIS A 33 -18.38 9.16 8.77
C HIS A 33 -17.68 10.29 8.03
N THR A 34 -16.52 10.75 8.54
CA THR A 34 -15.70 11.78 7.88
C THR A 34 -15.32 11.37 6.46
N ARG A 35 -14.84 10.13 6.25
CA ARG A 35 -14.51 9.63 4.91
C ARG A 35 -15.70 9.60 3.96
N ARG A 36 -16.90 9.30 4.47
CA ARG A 36 -18.13 9.35 3.67
C ARG A 36 -18.45 10.77 3.24
N GLU A 37 -18.36 11.74 4.14
CA GLU A 37 -18.62 13.16 3.85
C GLU A 37 -17.61 13.71 2.83
N GLU A 38 -16.33 13.42 3.01
CA GLU A 38 -15.27 13.81 2.07
C GLU A 38 -15.51 13.23 0.67
N MET A 39 -15.94 11.97 0.59
CA MET A 39 -16.24 11.32 -0.69
C MET A 39 -17.48 11.91 -1.35
N ILE A 40 -18.55 12.18 -0.59
CA ILE A 40 -19.76 12.83 -1.10
C ILE A 40 -19.41 14.20 -1.69
N GLN A 41 -18.70 15.04 -0.92
CA GLN A 41 -18.28 16.37 -1.37
C GLN A 41 -17.41 16.30 -2.62
N SER A 42 -16.48 15.34 -2.70
CA SER A 42 -15.61 15.17 -3.86
C SER A 42 -16.39 14.76 -5.12
N LEU A 43 -17.35 13.84 -4.98
CA LEU A 43 -18.17 13.38 -6.11
C LEU A 43 -19.18 14.45 -6.56
N GLU A 44 -19.78 15.18 -5.62
CA GLU A 44 -20.66 16.32 -5.93
C GLU A 44 -19.89 17.40 -6.69
N ALA A 45 -18.70 17.80 -6.21
CA ALA A 45 -17.87 18.79 -6.88
C ALA A 45 -17.42 18.36 -8.29
N ALA A 46 -17.12 17.07 -8.49
CA ALA A 46 -16.75 16.54 -9.80
C ALA A 46 -17.94 16.53 -10.77
N ALA A 47 -19.12 16.08 -10.30
CA ALA A 47 -20.34 16.08 -11.09
C ALA A 47 -20.82 17.50 -11.45
N ASP A 48 -20.65 18.46 -10.53
CA ASP A 48 -20.96 19.88 -10.79
C ASP A 48 -20.01 20.50 -11.83
N ALA A 49 -18.76 20.03 -11.92
CA ALA A 49 -17.79 20.53 -12.88
C ALA A 49 -18.07 20.01 -14.31
N ASP A 50 -18.33 18.71 -14.46
CA ASP A 50 -18.79 18.10 -15.70
C ASP A 50 -19.53 16.79 -15.38
N SER A 51 -20.85 16.81 -15.47
CA SER A 51 -21.69 15.66 -15.09
C SER A 51 -21.61 14.49 -16.08
N GLU A 52 -21.24 14.74 -17.34
CA GLU A 52 -21.13 13.68 -18.35
C GLU A 52 -19.80 12.94 -18.22
N GLU A 53 -18.70 13.68 -17.99
CA GLU A 53 -17.38 13.10 -17.78
C GLU A 53 -17.23 12.48 -16.38
N ASN A 54 -17.80 13.11 -15.36
CA ASN A 54 -17.68 12.71 -13.95
C ASN A 54 -18.96 12.06 -13.41
N GLU A 55 -19.51 11.11 -14.18
CA GLU A 55 -20.64 10.31 -13.69
C GLU A 55 -20.26 9.67 -12.34
N PRO A 56 -21.07 9.82 -11.27
CA PRO A 56 -20.63 9.49 -9.91
C PRO A 56 -20.23 8.03 -9.69
N LEU A 57 -20.99 7.08 -10.27
CA LEU A 57 -20.72 5.66 -10.09
C LEU A 57 -19.47 5.22 -10.85
N LEU A 58 -19.30 5.65 -12.09
CA LEU A 58 -18.11 5.38 -12.89
C LEU A 58 -16.85 5.98 -12.26
N SER A 59 -16.95 7.21 -11.73
CA SER A 59 -15.89 7.85 -10.97
C SER A 59 -15.49 7.04 -9.74
N ALA A 60 -16.49 6.57 -8.96
CA ALA A 60 -16.24 5.74 -7.79
C ALA A 60 -15.59 4.38 -8.14
N ILE A 61 -16.00 3.73 -9.23
CA ILE A 61 -15.37 2.51 -9.73
C ILE A 61 -13.92 2.78 -10.14
N GLY A 62 -13.65 3.89 -10.82
CA GLY A 62 -12.30 4.32 -11.18
C GLY A 62 -11.40 4.50 -9.95
N ILE A 63 -11.91 5.19 -8.92
CA ILE A 63 -11.23 5.37 -7.64
C ILE A 63 -10.96 4.02 -6.96
N ALA A 64 -11.95 3.13 -6.91
CA ALA A 64 -11.79 1.80 -6.30
C ALA A 64 -10.75 0.96 -7.05
N ARG A 65 -10.76 1.00 -8.39
CA ARG A 65 -9.75 0.34 -9.22
C ARG A 65 -8.35 0.89 -8.95
N TYR A 66 -8.21 2.21 -8.90
CA TYR A 66 -6.93 2.86 -8.58
C TYR A 66 -6.42 2.42 -7.21
N ARG A 67 -7.27 2.41 -6.17
CA ARG A 67 -6.92 1.92 -4.82
C ARG A 67 -6.45 0.47 -4.85
N LYS A 68 -7.11 -0.39 -5.63
CA LYS A 68 -6.70 -1.80 -5.83
C LYS A 68 -5.30 -1.89 -6.46
N GLU A 69 -5.05 -1.16 -7.55
CA GLU A 69 -3.75 -1.17 -8.24
C GLU A 69 -2.62 -0.64 -7.32
N GLN A 70 -2.90 0.38 -6.50
CA GLN A 70 -1.96 0.87 -5.50
C GLN A 70 -1.65 -0.18 -4.41
N ALA A 71 -2.67 -0.85 -3.89
CA ALA A 71 -2.50 -1.92 -2.91
C ALA A 71 -1.67 -3.09 -3.50
N GLU A 72 -1.95 -3.49 -4.74
CA GLU A 72 -1.16 -4.51 -5.44
C GLU A 72 0.31 -4.07 -5.62
N ALA A 73 0.56 -2.82 -5.99
CA ALA A 73 1.92 -2.29 -6.09
C ALA A 73 2.65 -2.25 -4.73
N GLU A 74 1.93 -1.89 -3.66
CA GLU A 74 2.45 -1.89 -2.30
C GLU A 74 2.83 -3.31 -1.84
N ILE A 75 1.96 -4.29 -2.05
CA ILE A 75 2.24 -5.71 -1.74
C ILE A 75 3.53 -6.16 -2.45
N ARG A 76 3.69 -5.83 -3.74
CA ARG A 76 4.89 -6.21 -4.49
C ARG A 76 6.17 -5.57 -3.92
N ARG A 77 6.12 -4.29 -3.53
CA ARG A 77 7.24 -3.62 -2.84
C ARG A 77 7.53 -4.23 -1.47
N LEU A 78 6.51 -4.61 -0.70
CA LEU A 78 6.68 -5.27 0.60
C LEU A 78 7.32 -6.67 0.47
N ILE A 79 6.95 -7.43 -0.55
CA ILE A 79 7.59 -8.71 -0.85
C ILE A 79 9.07 -8.48 -1.23
N ALA A 80 9.35 -7.51 -2.10
CA ALA A 80 10.73 -7.16 -2.47
C ALA A 80 11.56 -6.73 -1.24
N TYR A 81 11.00 -5.91 -0.36
CA TYR A 81 11.61 -5.54 0.91
C TYR A 81 11.95 -6.77 1.76
N GLY A 82 10.96 -7.64 1.99
CA GLY A 82 11.10 -8.85 2.79
C GLY A 82 12.21 -9.78 2.28
N ARG A 83 12.39 -9.84 0.95
CA ARG A 83 13.37 -10.72 0.29
C ARG A 83 14.77 -10.11 0.18
N GLU A 84 14.86 -8.82 -0.10
CA GLU A 84 16.13 -8.21 -0.53
C GLU A 84 16.75 -7.27 0.52
N PHE A 85 15.96 -6.75 1.48
CA PHE A 85 16.39 -5.67 2.37
C PHE A 85 16.37 -6.01 3.87
N THR A 86 15.81 -7.16 4.26
CA THR A 86 15.74 -7.57 5.67
C THR A 86 17.00 -8.32 6.11
N ARG A 87 17.37 -8.15 7.40
CA ARG A 87 18.55 -8.77 8.04
C ARG A 87 18.15 -9.40 9.38
N PRO A 88 18.83 -10.45 9.86
CA PRO A 88 20.01 -11.11 9.27
C PRO A 88 19.67 -12.08 8.13
N ARG A 89 18.45 -12.62 8.08
CA ARG A 89 17.97 -13.54 7.04
C ARG A 89 16.73 -12.96 6.36
N PRO A 90 16.57 -13.16 5.04
CA PRO A 90 15.40 -12.69 4.33
C PRO A 90 14.20 -13.55 4.72
N TYR A 91 13.00 -13.00 4.64
CA TYR A 91 11.78 -13.78 4.81
C TYR A 91 11.69 -14.88 3.76
N VAL A 92 11.15 -16.03 4.15
CA VAL A 92 10.91 -17.14 3.23
C VAL A 92 9.79 -16.74 2.28
N LEU A 93 9.96 -17.01 0.98
CA LEU A 93 8.98 -16.62 -0.03
C LEU A 93 7.59 -17.24 0.22
N ALA A 94 7.54 -18.42 0.83
CA ALA A 94 6.29 -19.08 1.20
C ALA A 94 5.48 -18.27 2.22
N ASP A 95 6.15 -17.71 3.24
CA ASP A 95 5.48 -16.91 4.27
C ASP A 95 4.97 -15.58 3.70
N LEU A 96 5.78 -14.95 2.85
CA LEU A 96 5.39 -13.72 2.15
C LEU A 96 4.21 -13.97 1.19
N ALA A 97 4.23 -15.08 0.45
CA ALA A 97 3.14 -15.46 -0.43
C ALA A 97 1.84 -15.72 0.35
N ALA A 98 1.94 -16.44 1.47
CA ALA A 98 0.80 -16.70 2.34
C ALA A 98 0.21 -15.40 2.92
N ALA A 99 1.05 -14.49 3.41
CA ALA A 99 0.61 -13.19 3.93
C ALA A 99 -0.04 -12.31 2.85
N ALA A 100 0.46 -12.39 1.61
CA ALA A 100 -0.07 -11.64 0.47
C ALA A 100 -1.31 -12.31 -0.19
N GLY A 101 -1.76 -13.48 0.28
CA GLY A 101 -2.85 -14.23 -0.35
C GLY A 101 -2.49 -14.77 -1.75
N MET A 102 -1.20 -14.98 -2.03
CA MET A 102 -0.68 -15.41 -3.32
C MET A 102 -0.22 -16.87 -3.29
N SER A 103 -0.23 -17.53 -4.45
CA SER A 103 0.51 -18.78 -4.61
C SER A 103 2.02 -18.50 -4.57
N ILE A 104 2.82 -19.47 -4.12
CA ILE A 104 4.29 -19.35 -4.11
C ILE A 104 4.82 -19.05 -5.52
N SER A 105 4.24 -19.69 -6.54
CA SER A 105 4.61 -19.42 -7.94
C SER A 105 4.28 -17.98 -8.36
N GLY A 106 3.14 -17.45 -7.93
CA GLY A 106 2.74 -16.06 -8.19
C GLY A 106 3.66 -15.06 -7.47
N ALA A 107 3.95 -15.29 -6.19
CA ALA A 107 4.86 -14.44 -5.42
C ALA A 107 6.28 -14.39 -6.00
N ARG A 108 6.74 -15.45 -6.66
CA ARG A 108 8.07 -15.49 -7.28
C ARG A 108 8.21 -14.56 -8.48
N ILE A 109 7.14 -14.34 -9.23
CA ILE A 109 7.14 -13.52 -10.45
C ILE A 109 6.54 -12.13 -10.22
N THR A 110 5.95 -11.88 -9.04
CA THR A 110 5.22 -10.64 -8.79
C THR A 110 6.13 -9.44 -8.57
N TYR A 111 7.36 -9.65 -8.09
CA TYR A 111 8.33 -8.56 -7.88
C TYR A 111 9.60 -8.84 -8.68
N GLY A 112 10.23 -7.77 -9.16
CA GLY A 112 11.48 -7.83 -9.93
C GLY A 112 12.38 -6.63 -9.64
N SER A 113 13.23 -6.29 -10.62
CA SER A 113 14.19 -5.19 -10.47
C SER A 113 13.52 -3.84 -10.21
N THR A 114 12.32 -3.62 -10.76
CA THR A 114 11.55 -2.39 -10.57
C THR A 114 11.18 -2.20 -9.11
N GLU A 115 10.56 -3.18 -8.47
CA GLU A 115 10.16 -3.09 -7.06
C GLU A 115 11.36 -3.00 -6.12
N VAL A 116 12.47 -3.67 -6.46
CA VAL A 116 13.72 -3.54 -5.69
C VAL A 116 14.28 -2.11 -5.79
N ALA A 117 14.23 -1.49 -6.97
CA ALA A 117 14.67 -0.10 -7.16
C ALA A 117 13.75 0.88 -6.40
N ASP A 118 12.43 0.68 -6.45
CA ASP A 118 11.47 1.50 -5.70
C ASP A 118 11.75 1.45 -4.18
N VAL A 119 12.03 0.25 -3.65
CA VAL A 119 12.36 0.07 -2.23
C VAL A 119 13.73 0.67 -1.88
N GLU A 120 14.74 0.51 -2.75
CA GLU A 120 16.05 1.15 -2.57
C GLU A 120 15.92 2.68 -2.51
N GLN A 121 15.14 3.27 -3.41
CA GLN A 121 14.84 4.70 -3.42
C GLN A 121 14.10 5.14 -2.16
N ALA A 122 13.08 4.39 -1.72
CA ALA A 122 12.29 4.72 -0.54
C ALA A 122 13.11 4.62 0.77
N LEU A 123 14.04 3.67 0.86
CA LEU A 123 14.84 3.45 2.07
C LEU A 123 16.19 4.19 2.07
N GLY A 124 16.63 4.72 0.93
CA GLY A 124 17.94 5.35 0.78
C GLY A 124 19.12 4.40 1.02
N ARG A 125 18.93 3.09 0.87
CA ARG A 125 19.99 2.07 1.08
C ARG A 125 19.88 0.93 0.08
N PRO A 126 21.02 0.32 -0.32
CA PRO A 126 21.00 -0.76 -1.30
C PRO A 126 20.49 -2.10 -0.72
N PRO A 127 20.09 -3.05 -1.58
CA PRO A 127 19.79 -4.43 -1.18
C PRO A 127 20.93 -5.10 -0.40
N ARG A 128 20.60 -6.17 0.31
CA ARG A 128 21.53 -6.89 1.20
C ARG A 128 22.73 -7.46 0.45
N GLU A 129 22.54 -8.11 -0.69
CA GLU A 129 23.66 -8.69 -1.47
C GLU A 129 24.63 -7.61 -1.97
N ARG A 130 24.10 -6.49 -2.48
CA ARG A 130 24.90 -5.34 -2.90
C ARG A 130 25.60 -4.65 -1.73
N SER A 131 24.97 -4.65 -0.55
CA SER A 131 25.58 -4.12 0.68
C SER A 131 26.73 -4.98 1.19
N ALA A 132 26.59 -6.31 1.13
CA ALA A 132 27.62 -7.26 1.58
C ALA A 132 28.83 -7.29 0.64
N ASN A 133 28.63 -6.93 -0.64
CA ASN A 133 29.68 -6.88 -1.66
C ASN A 133 30.23 -5.47 -1.90
N ARG A 134 29.87 -4.48 -1.05
CA ARG A 134 30.49 -3.15 -1.07
C ARG A 134 31.87 -3.32 -0.44
N PRO A 135 32.99 -3.09 -1.17
CA PRO A 135 34.30 -3.16 -0.56
C PRO A 135 34.33 -2.15 0.58
N ASP A 136 34.70 -2.60 1.78
CA ASP A 136 34.99 -1.72 2.90
C ASP A 136 35.94 -0.64 2.39
N ALA A 137 35.55 0.62 2.58
CA ALA A 137 36.44 1.74 2.32
C ALA A 137 37.75 1.47 3.07
N PRO A 138 38.93 1.70 2.46
CA PRO A 138 40.19 1.33 3.10
C PRO A 138 40.27 2.03 4.46
N ASP A 139 40.54 1.24 5.51
CA ASP A 139 40.84 1.71 6.86
C ASP A 139 41.99 2.71 6.78
N GLY A 140 41.61 3.98 6.66
CA GLY A 140 42.52 5.11 6.66
C GLY A 140 42.95 5.40 8.08
N THR A 141 43.69 4.50 8.71
CA THR A 141 44.51 4.84 9.89
C THR A 141 45.53 3.74 10.16
N GLY A 142 46.78 4.02 9.82
CA GLY A 142 47.91 3.18 10.21
C GLY A 142 49.24 3.79 9.78
N SER A 143 49.76 4.70 10.63
CA SER A 143 51.18 4.87 11.02
C SER A 143 52.27 5.01 9.93
N ALA A 144 53.36 5.76 10.08
CA ALA A 144 53.95 6.50 11.18
C ALA A 144 55.16 7.31 10.64
N SER A 145 55.60 8.24 11.48
CA SER A 145 56.98 8.75 11.65
C SER A 145 57.55 9.72 10.62
#